data_AF-A0A7S2Q6A7-F1
#
_entry.id   AF-A0A7S2Q6A7-F1
#
_cell.length_a   1.000
_cell.length_b   1.000
_cell.length_c   1.000
_cell.angle_alpha   90.00
_cell.angle_beta   90.00
_cell.angle_gamma   90.00
#
_symmetry.space_group_name_H-M   'P 1'
#
loop_
_entity.id
_entity.type
_entity.pdbx_description
1 polymer ?
#
loop_
_entity_poly.entity_id
_entity_poly.type
_entity_poly.pdbx_seq_one_letter_code
_entity_poly.pdbx_strand_id
1 'polypeptide(L)'
;ERDRLATDFSADAQAFPAAGEALVILDWDDTLFPTSWLDACGVLLAGELAGLKAPQRAAMTRLAEAVEETVRQAMSHGRVVIVTNAVEGWVQDSCARFMPSLAPLLDQLPVVSARSAHE
;
A
#
# COMPACT_ATOMS: atom_id res chain seq x y z
N GLU A 1 -28.87 -3.64 -25.11
CA GLU A 1 -27.51 -3.07 -24.96
C GLU A 1 -27.07 -3.40 -23.54
N ARG A 2 -26.52 -4.58 -23.19
CA ARG A 2 -25.30 -5.25 -23.67
C ARG A 2 -24.10 -4.30 -23.76
N ASP A 3 -23.10 -4.62 -22.94
CA ASP A 3 -21.77 -4.01 -22.79
C ASP A 3 -21.70 -2.60 -22.23
N ARG A 4 -21.33 -2.52 -20.95
CA ARG A 4 -20.34 -1.57 -20.47
C ARG A 4 -19.72 -2.07 -19.17
N LEU A 5 -18.50 -2.58 -19.34
CA LEU A 5 -17.41 -2.62 -18.36
C LEU A 5 -17.68 -3.51 -17.15
N ALA A 6 -17.69 -4.83 -17.40
CA ALA A 6 -16.97 -5.71 -16.49
C ALA A 6 -15.55 -5.15 -16.38
N THR A 7 -15.21 -4.62 -15.21
CA THR A 7 -13.82 -4.47 -14.82
C THR A 7 -13.16 -5.81 -15.04
N ASP A 8 -12.15 -5.80 -15.89
CA ASP A 8 -11.46 -6.99 -16.36
C ASP A 8 -10.66 -7.59 -15.19
N PHE A 9 -11.32 -8.44 -14.40
CA PHE A 9 -10.72 -9.33 -13.41
C PHE A 9 -10.02 -10.54 -14.08
N SER A 10 -9.63 -10.41 -15.35
CA SER A 10 -8.84 -11.40 -16.09
C SER A 10 -7.36 -11.06 -15.94
N ALA A 11 -6.46 -11.89 -15.41
CA ALA A 11 -6.42 -13.34 -15.46
C ALA A 11 -5.57 -13.87 -14.29
N ASP A 12 -6.00 -13.58 -13.07
CA ASP A 12 -5.47 -14.26 -11.89
C ASP A 12 -6.65 -14.54 -10.96
N ALA A 13 -7.43 -15.55 -11.34
CA ALA A 13 -8.19 -16.31 -10.35
C ALA A 13 -7.18 -17.02 -9.43
N GLN A 14 -6.40 -16.23 -8.66
CA GLN A 14 -5.47 -16.73 -7.69
C GLN A 14 -6.32 -17.45 -6.66
N ALA A 15 -6.15 -18.77 -6.66
CA ALA A 15 -6.86 -19.71 -5.81
C ALA A 15 -7.00 -19.13 -4.39
N PHE A 16 -8.14 -19.41 -3.76
CA PHE A 16 -8.26 -19.18 -2.32
C PHE A 16 -7.07 -19.84 -1.63
N PRO A 17 -6.56 -19.21 -0.55
CA PRO A 17 -5.47 -19.81 0.23
C PRO A 17 -5.82 -21.27 0.55
N ALA A 18 -4.81 -22.15 0.51
CA ALA A 18 -5.03 -23.55 0.86
C ALA A 18 -5.60 -23.64 2.28
N ALA A 19 -6.28 -24.75 2.61
CA ALA A 19 -6.81 -24.94 3.96
C ALA A 19 -5.67 -24.83 4.99
N GLY A 20 -5.70 -23.78 5.81
CA GLY A 20 -4.65 -23.46 6.80
C GLY A 20 -3.79 -22.25 6.47
N GLU A 21 -3.88 -21.66 5.28
CA GLU A 21 -3.19 -20.41 4.92
C GLU A 21 -4.06 -19.19 5.22
N ALA A 22 -3.47 -18.14 5.79
CA ALA A 22 -4.19 -16.90 6.08
C ALA A 22 -4.37 -16.06 4.81
N LEU A 23 -5.52 -15.38 4.71
CA LEU A 23 -5.63 -14.18 3.88
C LEU A 23 -5.43 -12.96 4.80
N VAL A 24 -4.40 -12.18 4.53
CA VAL A 24 -4.08 -10.95 5.26
C VAL A 24 -4.41 -9.76 4.38
N ILE A 25 -5.32 -8.92 4.86
CA ILE A 25 -5.68 -7.66 4.22
C ILE A 25 -5.02 -6.53 5.01
N LEU A 26 -4.25 -5.70 4.32
CA LEU A 26 -3.58 -4.54 4.91
C LEU A 26 -4.14 -3.26 4.29
N ASP A 27 -4.47 -2.30 5.14
CA ASP A 27 -4.76 -0.93 4.69
C ASP A 27 -3.45 -0.13 4.53
N TRP A 28 -3.49 0.94 3.75
CA TRP A 28 -2.34 1.79 3.49
C TRP A 28 -2.34 3.05 4.36
N ASP A 29 -3.31 3.94 4.15
CA ASP A 29 -3.37 5.27 4.77
C ASP A 29 -3.60 5.20 6.29
N ASP A 30 -2.73 5.87 7.04
CA ASP A 30 -2.64 5.84 8.51
C ASP A 30 -2.55 4.43 9.13
N THR A 31 -2.18 3.43 8.33
CA THR A 31 -1.90 2.05 8.77
C THR A 31 -0.44 1.68 8.49
N LEU A 32 -0.05 1.55 7.22
CA LEU A 32 1.33 1.33 6.79
C LEU A 32 2.04 2.63 6.44
N PHE A 33 1.27 3.64 5.99
CA PHE A 33 1.77 4.92 5.53
C PHE A 33 1.14 6.06 6.35
N PRO A 34 1.92 6.98 6.96
CA PRO A 34 1.41 7.92 7.94
C PRO A 34 0.84 9.19 7.28
N THR A 35 -0.20 9.05 6.46
CA THR A 35 -0.80 10.11 5.64
C THR A 35 -1.19 11.34 6.45
N SER A 36 -1.94 11.19 7.54
CA SER A 36 -2.39 12.31 8.39
C SER A 36 -1.23 13.05 9.04
N TRP A 37 -0.17 12.33 9.43
CA TRP A 37 1.00 12.95 10.05
C TRP A 37 1.85 13.73 9.03
N LEU A 38 2.02 13.20 7.81
CA LEU A 38 2.71 13.91 6.73
C LEU A 38 1.93 15.15 6.28
N ASP A 39 0.60 15.10 6.30
CA ASP A 39 -0.26 16.26 6.03
C ASP A 39 -0.10 17.33 7.12
N ALA A 40 -0.13 16.94 8.40
CA ALA A 40 0.11 17.85 9.52
C ALA A 40 1.53 18.47 9.50
N CYS A 41 2.51 17.76 8.94
CA CYS A 41 3.86 18.30 8.71
C CYS A 41 3.96 19.22 7.48
N GLY A 42 2.91 19.33 6.66
CA GLY A 42 2.88 20.13 5.44
C GLY A 42 3.70 19.56 4.28
N VAL A 43 4.08 18.28 4.35
CA VAL A 43 4.97 17.65 3.34
C VAL A 43 4.24 16.72 2.38
N LEU A 44 3.01 16.29 2.72
CA LEU A 44 2.24 15.37 1.89
C LEU A 44 1.96 15.95 0.49
N LEU A 45 1.49 17.21 0.42
CA LEU A 45 1.25 17.90 -0.84
C LEU A 45 2.55 18.27 -1.56
N ALA A 46 3.58 18.70 -0.82
CA ALA A 46 4.88 19.06 -1.39
C ALA A 46 5.58 17.85 -2.04
N GLY A 47 5.35 16.64 -1.51
CA GLY A 47 5.83 15.40 -2.11
C GLY A 47 7.26 15.02 -1.87
N GLU A 48 7.90 15.67 -0.92
CA GLU A 48 9.28 15.43 -0.57
C GLU A 48 9.48 15.47 0.93
N LEU A 49 10.34 14.58 1.42
CA LEU A 49 10.76 14.55 2.82
C LEU A 49 11.69 15.72 3.20
N ALA A 50 12.04 16.59 2.23
CA ALA A 50 12.92 17.74 2.44
C ALA A 50 12.37 18.72 3.49
N GLY A 51 11.03 18.85 3.59
CA GLY A 51 10.37 19.67 4.60
C GLY A 51 10.42 19.11 6.03
N LEU A 52 10.83 17.85 6.21
CA LEU A 52 10.98 17.24 7.53
C LEU A 52 12.33 17.56 8.17
N LYS A 53 12.40 17.56 9.51
CA LYS A 53 13.67 17.64 10.24
C LYS A 53 14.44 16.31 10.15
N ALA A 54 15.75 16.33 10.41
CA ALA A 54 16.58 15.13 10.35
C ALA A 54 16.05 13.95 11.22
N PRO A 55 15.58 14.17 12.47
CA PRO A 55 15.00 13.08 13.27
C PRO A 55 13.71 12.49 12.67
N GLN A 56 12.91 13.32 12.01
CA GLN A 56 11.66 12.91 11.36
C GLN A 56 11.95 12.07 10.10
N ARG A 57 12.93 12.48 9.29
CA ARG A 57 13.40 11.65 8.16
C ARG A 57 13.94 10.30 8.62
N ALA A 58 14.73 10.28 9.69
CA ALA A 58 15.22 9.02 10.27
C ALA A 58 14.07 8.14 10.80
N ALA A 59 13.00 8.75 11.33
CA ALA A 59 11.80 8.01 11.72
C ALA A 59 11.06 7.41 10.51
N MET A 60 10.96 8.14 9.39
CA MET A 60 10.41 7.61 8.14
C MET A 60 11.20 6.42 7.60
N THR A 61 12.53 6.46 7.66
CA THR A 61 13.37 5.31 7.27
C THR A 61 13.07 4.10 8.14
N ARG A 62 13.04 4.26 9.47
CA ARG A 62 12.70 3.16 10.39
C ARG A 62 11.28 2.64 10.20
N LEU A 63 10.34 3.52 9.86
CA LEU A 63 8.97 3.12 9.54
C LEU A 63 8.94 2.24 8.29
N ALA A 64 9.63 2.63 7.22
CA ALA A 64 9.74 1.83 6.01
C ALA A 64 10.35 0.45 6.29
N GLU A 65 11.43 0.38 7.10
CA GLU A 65 12.03 -0.90 7.53
C GLU A 65 11.03 -1.77 8.31
N ALA A 66 10.26 -1.17 9.24
CA ALA A 66 9.27 -1.89 10.03
C ALA A 66 8.09 -2.39 9.18
N VAL A 67 7.65 -1.59 8.19
CA VAL A 67 6.61 -1.98 7.23
C VAL A 67 7.11 -3.13 6.36
N GLU A 68 8.34 -3.07 5.84
CA GLU A 68 8.93 -4.15 5.07
C GLU A 68 8.92 -5.46 5.86
N GLU A 69 9.44 -5.45 7.09
CA GLU A 69 9.49 -6.63 7.95
C GLU A 69 8.08 -7.16 8.22
N THR A 70 7.14 -6.29 8.59
CA THR A 70 5.75 -6.67 8.89
C THR A 70 5.08 -7.37 7.70
N VAL A 71 5.23 -6.79 6.51
CA VAL A 71 4.65 -7.33 5.28
C VAL A 71 5.30 -8.66 4.90
N ARG A 72 6.63 -8.78 5.01
CA ARG A 72 7.34 -10.05 4.74
C ARG A 72 6.93 -11.15 5.70
N GLN A 73 6.78 -10.83 6.99
CA GLN A 73 6.28 -11.79 7.97
C GLN A 73 4.85 -12.22 7.64
N ALA A 74 3.96 -11.28 7.27
CA ALA A 74 2.60 -11.62 6.84
C ALA A 74 2.58 -12.54 5.60
N MET A 75 3.46 -12.28 4.61
CA MET A 75 3.62 -13.14 3.43
C MET A 75 4.07 -14.56 3.78
N SER A 76 4.79 -14.76 4.89
CA SER A 76 5.19 -16.09 5.34
C SER A 76 4.04 -16.92 5.93
N HIS A 77 2.93 -16.29 6.29
CA HIS A 77 1.74 -16.93 6.88
C HIS A 77 0.59 -17.13 5.88
N GLY A 78 0.71 -16.60 4.67
CA GLY A 78 -0.27 -16.77 3.61
C GLY A 78 -0.29 -15.61 2.63
N ARG A 79 -1.44 -15.39 2.00
CA ARG A 79 -1.59 -14.38 0.95
C ARG A 79 -1.81 -13.00 1.57
N VAL A 80 -1.02 -12.02 1.14
CA VAL A 80 -1.16 -10.61 1.53
C VAL A 80 -1.74 -9.80 0.38
N VAL A 81 -2.71 -8.95 0.68
CA VAL A 81 -3.32 -8.00 -0.27
C VAL A 81 -3.41 -6.64 0.40
N ILE A 82 -3.01 -5.58 -0.31
CA ILE A 82 -3.25 -4.21 0.14
C ILE A 82 -4.61 -3.76 -0.40
N VAL A 83 -5.49 -3.32 0.49
CA VAL A 83 -6.81 -2.76 0.14
C VAL A 83 -6.92 -1.39 0.79
N THR A 84 -7.09 -0.35 -0.03
CA THR A 84 -7.20 1.04 0.45
C THR A 84 -8.46 1.72 -0.10
N ASN A 85 -9.02 2.67 0.64
CA ASN A 85 -10.09 3.55 0.15
C ASN A 85 -9.56 4.79 -0.61
N ALA A 86 -8.28 4.80 -0.97
CA ALA A 86 -7.70 5.80 -1.86
C ALA A 86 -7.97 5.48 -3.34
N VAL A 87 -7.70 6.45 -4.22
CA VAL A 87 -7.74 6.27 -5.68
C VAL A 87 -6.67 5.29 -6.14
N GLU A 88 -6.90 4.58 -7.25
CA GLU A 88 -5.89 3.73 -7.88
C GLU A 88 -4.59 4.52 -8.18
N GLY A 89 -3.44 3.86 -7.99
CA GLY A 89 -2.11 4.46 -8.13
C GLY A 89 -1.58 5.16 -6.87
N TRP A 90 -2.45 5.52 -5.91
CA TRP A 90 -2.03 6.26 -4.71
C TRP A 90 -0.94 5.56 -3.87
N VAL A 91 -1.05 4.24 -3.70
CA VAL A 91 -0.10 3.45 -2.91
C VAL A 91 1.30 3.50 -3.54
N GLN A 92 1.38 3.31 -4.86
CA GLN A 92 2.62 3.33 -5.62
C GLN A 92 3.23 4.74 -5.62
N ASP A 93 2.43 5.76 -5.88
CA ASP A 93 2.88 7.15 -5.94
C ASP A 93 3.39 7.64 -4.58
N SER A 94 2.67 7.36 -3.50
CA SER A 94 3.07 7.73 -2.14
C SER A 94 4.30 6.94 -1.68
N CYS A 95 4.39 5.65 -2.00
CA CYS A 95 5.58 4.84 -1.74
C CYS A 95 6.82 5.44 -2.43
N ALA A 96 6.74 5.72 -3.73
CA ALA A 96 7.86 6.27 -4.49
C ALA A 96 8.39 7.59 -3.92
N ARG A 97 7.50 8.43 -3.38
CA ARG A 97 7.84 9.74 -2.79
C ARG A 97 8.41 9.64 -1.37
N PHE A 98 7.88 8.74 -0.54
CA PHE A 98 8.11 8.80 0.90
C PHE A 98 8.74 7.55 1.50
N MET A 99 8.59 6.37 0.88
CA MET A 99 9.14 5.09 1.34
C MET A 99 9.68 4.24 0.16
N PRO A 100 10.55 4.79 -0.71
CA PRO A 100 10.92 4.14 -1.98
C PRO A 100 11.59 2.78 -1.83
N SER A 101 12.17 2.46 -0.67
CA SER A 101 12.72 1.13 -0.37
C SER A 101 11.66 0.02 -0.40
N LEU A 102 10.38 0.35 -0.21
CA LEU A 102 9.27 -0.61 -0.26
C LEU A 102 8.80 -0.93 -1.67
N ALA A 103 9.19 -0.17 -2.70
CA ALA A 103 8.67 -0.36 -4.06
C ALA A 103 8.87 -1.80 -4.60
N PRO A 104 10.06 -2.43 -4.46
CA PRO A 104 10.26 -3.81 -4.92
C PRO A 104 9.40 -4.84 -4.17
N LEU A 105 9.01 -4.54 -2.92
CA LEU A 105 8.10 -5.40 -2.15
C LEU A 105 6.65 -5.21 -2.61
N LEU A 106 6.24 -3.96 -2.84
CA LEU A 106 4.89 -3.66 -3.32
C LEU A 106 4.61 -4.23 -4.71
N ASP A 107 5.62 -4.33 -5.58
CA ASP A 107 5.51 -4.99 -6.90
C ASP A 107 5.13 -6.48 -6.80
N GLN A 108 5.32 -7.10 -5.63
CA GLN A 108 4.98 -8.50 -5.38
C GLN A 108 3.56 -8.66 -4.80
N LEU A 109 2.88 -7.57 -4.48
CA LEU A 109 1.59 -7.59 -3.76
C LEU A 109 0.46 -7.06 -4.63
N PRO A 110 -0.71 -7.69 -4.62
CA PRO A 110 -1.91 -7.09 -5.19
C PRO A 110 -2.29 -5.85 -4.37
N VAL A 111 -2.51 -4.74 -5.07
CA VAL A 111 -3.02 -3.49 -4.50
C VAL A 111 -4.38 -3.20 -5.11
N VAL A 112 -5.39 -3.03 -4.26
CA VAL A 112 -6.78 -2.83 -4.68
C VAL A 112 -7.31 -1.51 -4.09
N SER A 113 -7.82 -0.64 -4.97
CA SER A 113 -8.62 0.52 -4.57
C SER A 113 -10.07 0.11 -4.35
N ALA A 114 -10.56 0.19 -3.11
CA ALA A 114 -11.97 -0.03 -2.81
C ALA A 114 -12.86 1.12 -3.31
N ARG A 115 -12.31 2.34 -3.43
CA ARG A 115 -13.04 3.52 -3.93
C ARG A 115 -13.40 3.39 -5.41
N SER A 116 -12.41 3.06 -6.23
CA SER A 116 -12.57 2.98 -7.69
C SER A 116 -13.43 1.79 -8.15
N ALA A 117 -13.65 0.82 -7.26
CA ALA A 117 -14.56 -0.30 -7.49
C ALA A 117 -16.03 0.02 -7.15
N HIS A 118 -16.31 1.17 -6.51
CA HIS A 118 -17.65 1.56 -6.05
C HIS A 118 -18.17 2.87 -6.67
N GLU A 119 -17.28 3.76 -7.09
CA GLU A 119 -17.61 5.01 -7.82
C GLU A 119 -17.70 4.79 -9.34
#